data_AF-A0A6A5QF88-F1
#
_entry.id   AF-A0A6A5QF88-F1
#
_cell.length_a   1.000
_cell.length_b   1.000
_cell.length_c   1.000
_cell.angle_alpha   90.00
_cell.angle_beta   90.00
_cell.angle_gamma   90.00
#
_symmetry.space_group_name_H-M   'P 1'
#
loop_
_entity.id
_entity.type
_entity.pdbx_description
1 polymer ?
#
loop_
_entity_poly.entity_id
_entity_poly.type
_entity_poly.pdbx_seq_one_letter_code
_entity_poly.pdbx_strand_id
1 'polypeptide(L)'
;MATRGIRQSILSISTPQGNAFQSEPDASLRRDKSVALARLLNEYVAQVVRVWPERFRFLGVVPLPWVGEAVREARYVLGEGMGAVGIGVLTNHEGVYVGDERFDGLWEVLGERGREVVFVHPTEPVIRLEDGRLVGSRPCKFCSPSSLRFLVA
;
A
#
# COMPACT_ATOMS: atom_id res chain seq x y z
N MET A 1 13.42 5.36 -19.19
CA MET A 1 12.69 4.32 -19.97
C MET A 1 13.11 4.30 -21.45
N ALA A 2 12.87 5.36 -22.23
CA ALA A 2 13.12 5.37 -23.68
C ALA A 2 14.59 5.10 -24.07
N THR A 3 15.55 5.70 -23.37
CA THR A 3 17.00 5.50 -23.61
C THR A 3 17.55 4.19 -23.05
N ARG A 4 16.75 3.40 -22.34
CA ARG A 4 17.15 2.17 -21.65
C ARG A 4 16.38 0.93 -22.15
N GLY A 5 15.63 1.04 -23.24
CA GLY A 5 14.85 -0.08 -23.80
C GLY A 5 13.69 -0.56 -22.92
N ILE A 6 13.28 0.20 -21.90
CA ILE A 6 12.17 -0.19 -21.02
C ILE A 6 10.85 0.20 -21.68
N ARG A 7 10.12 -0.80 -22.18
CA ARG A 7 8.83 -0.62 -22.86
C ARG A 7 7.74 -0.13 -21.88
N GLN A 8 7.56 -0.85 -20.78
CA GLN A 8 6.52 -0.60 -19.77
C GLN A 8 7.08 -0.58 -18.35
N SER A 9 6.44 0.20 -17.49
CA SER A 9 6.64 0.20 -16.03
C SER A 9 5.29 0.00 -15.33
N ILE A 10 5.30 -0.77 -14.25
CA ILE A 10 4.15 -0.89 -13.35
C ILE A 10 4.37 0.09 -12.19
N LEU A 11 3.48 1.06 -12.07
CA LEU A 11 3.52 2.07 -11.02
C LEU A 11 3.01 1.46 -9.72
N SER A 12 3.77 1.65 -8.64
CA SER A 12 3.39 1.35 -7.28
C SER A 12 3.56 2.62 -6.46
N ILE A 13 2.56 2.96 -5.65
CA ILE A 13 2.69 4.08 -4.72
C ILE A 13 3.71 3.71 -3.63
N SER A 14 4.60 4.65 -3.32
CA SER A 14 5.61 4.50 -2.28
C SER A 14 4.98 4.42 -0.89
N THR A 15 5.71 3.84 0.06
CA THR A 15 5.40 3.92 1.49
C THR A 15 5.17 5.38 1.92
N PRO A 16 4.15 5.70 2.74
CA PRO A 16 3.22 4.78 3.44
C PRO A 16 1.94 4.42 2.67
N GLN A 17 1.86 4.66 1.36
CA GLN A 17 0.65 4.47 0.57
C GLN A 17 -0.56 5.19 1.21
N GLY A 18 -1.70 4.50 1.37
CA GLY A 18 -2.88 5.00 2.08
C GLY A 18 -2.73 5.05 3.62
N ASN A 19 -1.68 4.45 4.19
CA ASN A 19 -1.47 4.32 5.63
C ASN A 19 -0.75 5.53 6.27
N ALA A 20 -1.14 6.74 5.87
CA ALA A 20 -0.45 7.99 6.23
C ALA A 20 -0.93 8.62 7.55
N PHE A 21 -1.99 8.11 8.15
CA PHE A 21 -2.72 8.77 9.24
C PHE A 21 -2.62 8.05 10.59
N GLN A 22 -1.53 7.32 10.83
CA GLN A 22 -1.38 6.48 12.03
C GLN A 22 -1.47 7.28 13.36
N SER A 23 -1.14 8.57 13.33
CA SER A 23 -1.22 9.46 14.50
C SER A 23 -2.63 9.99 14.80
N GLU A 24 -3.64 9.69 13.98
CA GLU A 24 -5.04 10.05 14.24
C GLU A 24 -5.64 9.10 15.29
N PRO A 25 -6.01 9.58 16.49
CA PRO A 25 -6.56 8.73 17.55
C PRO A 25 -7.99 8.27 17.28
N ASP A 26 -8.78 9.03 16.51
CA ASP A 26 -10.13 8.61 16.13
C ASP A 26 -10.06 7.57 15.01
N ALA A 27 -10.39 6.32 15.35
CA ALA A 27 -10.35 5.21 14.41
C ALA A 27 -11.27 5.40 13.19
N SER A 28 -12.43 6.04 13.35
CA SER A 28 -13.35 6.30 12.24
C SER A 28 -12.78 7.36 11.31
N LEU A 29 -12.30 8.47 11.88
CA LEU A 29 -11.67 9.53 11.08
C LEU A 29 -10.40 9.04 10.38
N ARG A 30 -9.60 8.22 11.05
CA ARG A 30 -8.40 7.58 10.48
C ARG A 30 -8.75 6.66 9.32
N ARG A 31 -9.79 5.84 9.47
CA ARG A 31 -10.33 5.01 8.38
C ARG A 31 -10.72 5.88 7.20
N ASP A 32 -11.57 6.88 7.42
CA ASP A 32 -12.14 7.70 6.35
C ASP A 32 -11.04 8.47 5.59
N LYS A 33 -10.04 9.01 6.30
CA LYS A 33 -8.84 9.62 5.71
C LYS A 33 -8.05 8.62 4.86
N SER A 34 -7.84 7.40 5.35
CA SER A 34 -7.09 6.35 4.64
C SER A 34 -7.81 5.89 3.37
N VAL A 35 -9.13 5.75 3.43
CA VAL A 35 -9.99 5.42 2.28
C VAL A 35 -9.93 6.53 1.22
N ALA A 36 -10.12 7.78 1.64
CA ALA A 36 -10.08 8.93 0.74
C ALA A 36 -8.72 9.05 0.04
N LEU A 37 -7.62 8.85 0.79
CA LEU A 37 -6.27 8.89 0.22
C LEU A 37 -6.02 7.73 -0.75
N ALA A 38 -6.42 6.51 -0.42
CA ALA A 38 -6.31 5.37 -1.33
C ALA A 38 -7.05 5.63 -2.66
N ARG A 39 -8.29 6.11 -2.58
CA ARG A 39 -9.07 6.46 -3.77
C ARG A 39 -8.41 7.54 -4.61
N LEU A 40 -7.94 8.63 -3.97
CA LEU A 40 -7.24 9.72 -4.65
C LEU A 40 -6.00 9.23 -5.39
N LEU A 41 -5.18 8.40 -4.73
CA LEU A 41 -3.97 7.83 -5.31
C LEU A 41 -4.28 6.93 -6.50
N ASN A 42 -5.30 6.06 -6.37
CA ASN A 42 -5.74 5.15 -7.42
C ASN A 42 -6.25 5.90 -8.65
N GLU A 43 -7.09 6.92 -8.45
CA GLU A 43 -7.58 7.77 -9.53
C GLU A 43 -6.44 8.50 -10.23
N TYR A 44 -5.50 9.06 -9.46
CA TYR A 44 -4.33 9.74 -10.03
C TYR A 44 -3.50 8.80 -10.93
N VAL A 45 -3.13 7.61 -10.45
CA VAL A 45 -2.33 6.68 -11.27
C VAL A 45 -3.12 6.10 -12.44
N ALA A 46 -4.43 5.91 -12.29
CA ALA A 46 -5.30 5.53 -13.40
C ALA A 46 -5.31 6.60 -14.49
N GLN A 47 -5.34 7.89 -14.14
CA GLN A 47 -5.21 8.98 -15.12
C GLN A 47 -3.85 8.95 -15.83
N VAL A 48 -2.75 8.76 -15.10
CA VAL A 48 -1.41 8.63 -15.70
C VAL A 48 -1.38 7.47 -16.72
N VAL A 49 -1.99 6.34 -16.38
CA VAL A 49 -2.08 5.17 -17.27
C VAL A 49 -2.99 5.44 -18.48
N ARG A 50 -4.08 6.18 -18.32
CA ARG A 50 -4.95 6.60 -19.44
C ARG A 50 -4.22 7.52 -20.43
N VAL A 51 -3.35 8.40 -19.95
CA VAL A 51 -2.55 9.30 -20.82
C VAL A 51 -1.47 8.53 -21.57
N TRP A 52 -0.83 7.53 -20.94
CA TRP A 52 0.23 6.74 -21.56
C TRP A 52 0.02 5.21 -21.42
N PRO A 53 -1.02 4.66 -22.06
CA PRO A 53 -1.43 3.26 -21.87
C PRO A 53 -0.43 2.27 -22.47
N GLU A 54 0.45 2.67 -23.37
CA GLU A 54 1.51 1.78 -23.88
C GLU A 54 2.75 1.75 -22.96
N ARG A 55 2.83 2.64 -21.96
CA ARG A 55 4.03 2.85 -21.14
C ARG A 55 3.81 2.50 -19.68
N PHE A 56 2.61 2.71 -19.15
CA PHE A 56 2.32 2.48 -17.75
C PHE A 56 1.20 1.47 -17.52
N ARG A 57 1.35 0.71 -16.44
CA ARG A 57 0.28 0.01 -15.70
C ARG A 57 0.41 0.42 -14.24
N PHE A 58 -0.50 -0.01 -13.38
CA PHE A 58 -0.39 0.29 -11.96
C PHE A 58 -0.92 -0.84 -11.07
N LEU A 59 -0.39 -0.87 -9.85
CA LEU A 59 -0.95 -1.64 -8.76
C LEU A 59 -1.89 -0.74 -7.95
N GLY A 60 -3.10 -1.22 -7.69
CA GLY A 60 -4.06 -0.51 -6.87
C GLY A 60 -3.61 -0.48 -5.40
N VAL A 61 -3.86 0.64 -4.74
CA VAL A 61 -3.68 0.82 -3.29
C VAL A 61 -4.99 0.47 -2.59
N VAL A 62 -4.91 -0.28 -1.49
CA VAL A 62 -6.06 -0.58 -0.64
C VAL A 62 -5.89 0.00 0.77
N PRO A 63 -6.95 0.52 1.40
CA PRO A 63 -6.88 1.13 2.73
C PRO A 63 -6.83 0.09 3.86
N LEU A 64 -5.79 -0.76 3.88
CA LEU A 64 -5.50 -1.60 5.05
C LEU A 64 -5.02 -0.73 6.24
N PRO A 65 -5.39 -1.05 7.49
CA PRO A 65 -5.94 -2.34 7.95
C PRO A 65 -7.47 -2.47 7.89
N TRP A 66 -8.18 -1.56 7.21
CA TRP A 66 -9.64 -1.53 7.17
C TRP A 66 -10.20 -2.50 6.11
N VAL A 67 -10.28 -3.79 6.44
CA VAL A 67 -10.54 -4.89 5.49
C VAL A 67 -11.80 -4.69 4.65
N GLY A 68 -12.92 -4.29 5.26
CA GLY A 68 -14.17 -4.04 4.52
C GLY A 68 -14.04 -2.91 3.50
N GLU A 69 -13.25 -1.88 3.80
CA GLU A 69 -12.93 -0.80 2.86
C GLU A 69 -11.92 -1.27 1.81
N ALA A 70 -10.93 -2.06 2.21
CA ALA A 70 -9.92 -2.63 1.33
C ALA A 70 -10.54 -3.53 0.26
N VAL A 71 -11.50 -4.36 0.62
CA VAL A 71 -12.29 -5.19 -0.32
C VAL A 71 -13.06 -4.32 -1.31
N ARG A 72 -13.72 -3.25 -0.84
CA ARG A 72 -14.46 -2.34 -1.73
C ARG A 72 -13.53 -1.62 -2.70
N GLU A 73 -12.39 -1.15 -2.23
CA GLU A 73 -11.40 -0.47 -3.06
C GLU A 73 -10.74 -1.43 -4.05
N ALA A 74 -10.39 -2.64 -3.62
CA ALA A 74 -9.85 -3.69 -4.48
C ALA A 74 -10.81 -4.02 -5.63
N ARG A 75 -12.11 -4.20 -5.32
CA ARG A 75 -13.14 -4.43 -6.34
C ARG A 75 -13.25 -3.28 -7.32
N TYR A 76 -13.10 -2.05 -6.84
CA TYR A 76 -13.16 -0.85 -7.68
C TYR A 76 -11.97 -0.74 -8.62
N VAL A 77 -10.73 -0.83 -8.12
CA VAL A 77 -9.52 -0.64 -8.95
C VAL A 77 -9.26 -1.81 -9.92
N LEU A 78 -9.67 -3.02 -9.54
CA LEU A 78 -9.64 -4.21 -10.39
C LEU A 78 -10.91 -4.34 -11.25
N GLY A 79 -11.86 -3.41 -11.12
CA GLY A 79 -13.05 -3.37 -11.96
C GLY A 79 -12.74 -2.89 -13.38
N GLU A 80 -13.73 -3.04 -14.26
CA GLU A 80 -13.64 -2.52 -15.62
C GLU A 80 -13.44 -1.00 -15.62
N GLY A 81 -12.54 -0.49 -16.48
CA GLY A 81 -12.31 0.94 -16.67
C GLY A 81 -11.26 1.60 -15.78
N MET A 82 -10.82 0.94 -14.69
CA MET A 82 -9.71 1.44 -13.85
C MET A 82 -8.36 0.94 -14.35
N GLY A 83 -8.25 -0.35 -14.70
CA GLY A 83 -7.06 -0.90 -15.36
C GLY A 83 -5.88 -1.23 -14.42
N ALA A 84 -6.15 -1.40 -13.12
CA ALA A 84 -5.13 -1.93 -12.21
C ALA A 84 -4.78 -3.38 -12.61
N VAL A 85 -3.51 -3.74 -12.57
CA VAL A 85 -3.02 -5.09 -12.93
C VAL A 85 -2.76 -5.98 -11.70
N GLY A 86 -3.09 -5.47 -10.52
CA GLY A 86 -2.85 -6.11 -9.23
C GLY A 86 -3.02 -5.11 -8.10
N ILE A 87 -2.75 -5.56 -6.87
CA ILE A 87 -2.79 -4.73 -5.65
C ILE A 87 -1.39 -4.64 -5.05
N GLY A 88 -1.01 -3.45 -4.63
CA GLY A 88 0.19 -3.22 -3.83
C GLY A 88 -0.19 -3.10 -2.36
N VAL A 89 0.46 -3.89 -1.50
CA VAL A 89 0.31 -3.82 -0.04
C VAL A 89 1.67 -3.60 0.61
N LEU A 90 1.69 -3.15 1.86
CA LEU A 90 2.92 -3.04 2.63
C LEU A 90 3.16 -4.31 3.45
N THR A 91 4.42 -4.60 3.79
CA THR A 91 4.76 -5.77 4.65
C THR A 91 4.00 -5.81 5.97
N ASN A 92 3.68 -4.64 6.54
CA ASN A 92 2.74 -4.50 7.64
C ASN A 92 1.84 -3.26 7.49
N HIS A 93 0.66 -3.32 8.08
CA HIS A 93 -0.27 -2.20 8.21
C HIS A 93 -0.55 -1.94 9.70
N GLU A 94 0.04 -0.86 10.23
CA GLU A 94 -0.03 -0.54 11.67
C GLU A 94 0.47 -1.69 12.57
N GLY A 95 1.56 -2.35 12.16
CA GLY A 95 2.14 -3.49 12.88
C GLY A 95 1.44 -4.84 12.68
N VAL A 96 0.33 -4.88 11.92
CA VAL A 96 -0.32 -6.14 11.52
C VAL A 96 0.27 -6.60 10.20
N TYR A 97 0.86 -7.79 10.18
CA TYR A 97 1.50 -8.34 8.98
C TYR A 97 0.48 -8.93 8.01
N VAL A 98 0.84 -8.99 6.72
CA VAL A 98 -0.09 -9.41 5.64
C VAL A 98 -0.65 -10.83 5.78
N GLY A 99 0.03 -11.70 6.54
CA GLY A 99 -0.42 -13.07 6.80
C GLY A 99 -1.32 -13.23 8.04
N ASP A 100 -1.72 -12.13 8.70
CA ASP A 100 -2.67 -12.17 9.82
C ASP A 100 -4.08 -12.49 9.32
N GLU A 101 -4.80 -13.36 10.04
CA GLU A 101 -6.16 -13.83 9.72
C GLU A 101 -7.16 -12.68 9.51
N ARG A 102 -6.90 -11.51 10.11
CA ARG A 102 -7.73 -10.31 9.91
C ARG A 102 -7.85 -9.94 8.44
N PHE A 103 -6.84 -10.23 7.62
CA PHE A 103 -6.83 -9.87 6.21
C PHE A 103 -7.37 -10.97 5.28
N ASP A 104 -7.78 -12.13 5.81
CA ASP A 104 -8.28 -13.26 5.00
C ASP A 104 -9.44 -12.87 4.08
N GLY A 105 -10.37 -12.04 4.56
CA GLY A 105 -11.48 -11.56 3.73
C GLY A 105 -11.05 -10.75 2.50
N LEU A 106 -9.88 -10.08 2.53
CA LEU A 106 -9.31 -9.46 1.34
C LEU A 106 -8.70 -10.52 0.41
N TRP A 107 -7.98 -11.49 0.96
CA TRP A 107 -7.33 -12.56 0.21
C TRP A 107 -8.32 -13.49 -0.48
N GLU A 108 -9.42 -13.83 0.16
CA GLU A 108 -10.53 -14.58 -0.42
C GLU A 108 -11.08 -13.87 -1.66
N VAL A 109 -11.42 -12.58 -1.54
CA VAL A 109 -11.95 -11.77 -2.65
C VAL A 109 -10.97 -11.65 -3.81
N LEU A 110 -9.67 -11.50 -3.52
CA LEU A 110 -8.64 -11.48 -4.57
C LEU A 110 -8.43 -12.88 -5.18
N GLY A 111 -8.55 -13.94 -4.39
CA GLY A 111 -8.42 -15.32 -4.84
C GLY A 111 -9.58 -15.81 -5.73
N GLU A 112 -10.81 -15.37 -5.46
CA GLU A 112 -12.02 -15.73 -6.24
C GLU A 112 -11.89 -15.39 -7.74
N ARG A 113 -11.13 -14.35 -8.07
CA ARG A 113 -10.93 -13.89 -9.45
C ARG A 113 -9.77 -14.60 -10.17
N GLY A 114 -8.92 -15.31 -9.42
CA GLY A 114 -7.99 -16.34 -9.90
C GLY A 114 -6.75 -15.86 -10.69
N ARG A 115 -6.50 -14.54 -10.82
CA ARG A 115 -5.39 -13.99 -11.64
C ARG A 115 -4.68 -12.77 -11.02
N GLU A 116 -5.01 -12.43 -9.78
CA GLU A 116 -4.60 -11.20 -9.13
C GLU A 116 -3.16 -11.30 -8.63
N VAL A 117 -2.35 -10.32 -9.02
CA VAL A 117 -1.01 -10.14 -8.47
C VAL A 117 -1.12 -9.29 -7.20
N VAL A 118 -0.68 -9.84 -6.06
CA VAL A 118 -0.44 -9.07 -4.83
C VAL A 118 1.05 -8.83 -4.72
N PHE A 119 1.45 -7.55 -4.80
CA PHE A 119 2.84 -7.13 -4.62
C PHE A 119 3.03 -6.59 -3.20
N VAL A 120 3.94 -7.20 -2.45
CA VAL A 120 4.25 -6.78 -1.08
C VAL A 120 5.49 -5.88 -1.08
N HIS A 121 5.28 -4.59 -0.81
CA HIS A 121 6.34 -3.60 -0.71
C HIS A 121 6.84 -3.48 0.74
N PRO A 122 8.17 -3.39 0.99
CA PRO A 122 8.71 -3.14 2.33
C PRO A 122 8.17 -1.85 2.98
N THR A 123 8.06 -1.85 4.30
CA THR A 123 7.82 -0.63 5.08
C THR A 123 8.58 -0.71 6.40
N GLU A 124 8.57 0.35 7.19
CA GLU A 124 9.25 0.36 8.48
C GLU A 124 8.69 -0.79 9.37
N PRO A 125 9.55 -1.71 9.84
CA PRO A 125 9.11 -2.75 10.74
C PRO A 125 8.84 -2.13 12.12
N VAL A 126 7.68 -2.45 12.68
CA VAL A 126 7.21 -1.89 13.95
C VAL A 126 6.74 -3.02 14.87
N ILE A 127 6.91 -2.80 16.17
CA ILE A 127 6.39 -3.66 17.22
C ILE A 127 5.17 -2.95 17.81
N ARG A 128 4.04 -3.67 17.88
CA ARG A 128 2.84 -3.21 18.60
C ARG A 128 2.95 -3.64 20.06
N LEU A 129 2.99 -2.67 20.96
CA LEU A 129 3.00 -2.90 22.41
C LEU A 129 1.58 -3.23 22.92
N GLU A 130 1.49 -3.79 24.13
CA GLU A 130 0.20 -4.12 24.77
C GLU A 130 -0.71 -2.90 24.96
N ASP A 131 -0.10 -1.72 25.19
CA ASP A 131 -0.82 -0.44 25.29
C ASP A 131 -1.25 0.16 23.94
N GLY A 132 -1.07 -0.59 22.84
CA GLY A 132 -1.45 -0.21 21.49
C GLY A 132 -0.46 0.70 20.76
N ARG A 133 0.61 1.16 21.42
CA ARG A 133 1.63 2.00 20.76
C ARG A 133 2.44 1.18 19.76
N LEU A 134 2.83 1.84 18.67
CA LEU A 134 3.77 1.30 17.69
C LEU A 134 5.16 1.86 17.97
N VAL A 135 6.14 0.99 18.13
CA VAL A 135 7.55 1.37 18.26
C VAL A 135 8.35 0.77 17.11
N GLY A 136 9.29 1.53 16.54
CA GLY A 136 10.15 1.01 15.49
C GLY A 136 10.91 -0.21 16.00
N SER A 137 10.91 -1.31 15.25
CA SER A 137 11.55 -2.58 15.64
C SER A 137 13.08 -2.55 15.48
N ARG A 138 13.67 -1.34 15.39
CA ARG A 138 15.08 -1.14 15.09
C ARG A 138 15.92 -1.81 16.20
N PRO A 139 16.64 -2.91 15.92
CA PRO A 139 17.34 -3.67 16.95
C PRO A 139 18.56 -2.91 17.50
N CYS A 140 19.03 -1.90 16.77
CA CYS A 140 20.18 -1.09 17.14
C CYS A 140 19.89 0.42 16.95
N LYS A 141 20.34 1.23 17.92
CA LYS A 141 20.52 2.66 17.70
C LYS A 141 21.73 2.80 16.79
N PHE A 142 21.54 3.22 15.53
CA PHE A 142 22.69 3.57 14.70
C PHE A 142 23.39 4.77 15.35
N CYS A 143 24.63 4.59 15.80
CA CYS A 143 25.53 5.69 16.14
C CYS A 143 25.86 6.43 14.85
N SER A 144 25.07 7.42 14.51
CA SER A 144 25.36 8.32 13.40
C SER A 144 26.23 9.46 13.91
N PRO A 145 27.45 9.69 13.39
CA PRO A 145 28.02 11.02 13.38
C PRO A 145 27.02 11.97 12.71
N SER A 146 27.01 13.26 13.08
CA SER A 146 26.08 14.29 12.59
C SER A 146 26.02 14.47 11.06
N SER A 147 26.89 13.79 10.31
CA SER A 147 27.07 13.90 8.87
C SER A 147 26.54 12.72 8.04
N LEU A 148 26.14 11.58 8.63
CA LEU A 148 25.57 10.46 7.87
C LEU A 148 24.05 10.37 8.01
N ARG A 149 23.36 10.12 6.89
CA ARG A 149 21.93 9.75 6.88
C ARG A 149 21.82 8.43 6.14
N PHE A 150 21.42 7.39 6.86
CA PHE A 150 21.08 6.11 6.25
C PHE A 150 19.64 6.19 5.72
N LEU A 151 19.48 5.90 4.43
CA LEU A 151 18.18 5.67 3.81
C LEU A 151 17.95 4.16 3.83
N VAL A 152 16.97 3.71 4.60
CA VAL A 152 16.48 2.33 4.54
C VAL A 152 15.31 2.33 3.56
N ALA A 153 15.40 1.49 2.52
CA ALA A 153 14.36 1.31 1.52
C ALA A 153 13.23 0.40 2.04
#